data_AF-A0A521K038-F1
#
_entry.id   AF-A0A521K038-F1
#
_cell.length_a   1.000
_cell.length_b   1.000
_cell.length_c   1.000
_cell.angle_alpha   90.00
_cell.angle_beta   90.00
_cell.angle_gamma   90.00
#
_symmetry.space_group_name_H-M   'P 1'
#
loop_
_entity.id
_entity.type
_entity.pdbx_description
1 polymer ?
#
loop_
_entity_poly.entity_id
_entity_poly.type
_entity_poly.pdbx_seq_one_letter_code
_entity_poly.pdbx_strand_id
1 'polypeptide(L)'
;MSRFSSSARAALAALLAMGAALAAATQLCSCRITSAKLWNLEQVHGEDGSARRVGDVRGDIEHVVKSGGLPFRPAGLFAQMGDFGAERDRPIRDPLGDCLENQIELGQCDLSDPAERGRAIAMYAFLAADDDWFLARERAVVECAKLARLEAVAAPLDPPPRPADAQTVRDAVQRVYRAYGVPFGGASAAPNAPPTPFGLRPLRTASIEDALRELSALELDVAGARRALAATSALVARAQTLERLGAGLAGVQAELRRRTLALALGAALTDDHEYVRASAYDAVLRLGAHPDAARLQRALLEEGPDVALAALRVLEQRGLPPQAPVAADAAPRSSWVALLVDMAPSHEGRRSAAVCRALCAVEPQGPRSQRFEEWLRWWDERSAPQGP
;
A
#
# COMPACT_ATOMS: atom_id res chain seq x y z
N MET A 1 -63.97 2.41 16.23
CA MET A 1 -62.58 2.73 16.62
C MET A 1 -61.94 1.46 17.17
N SER A 2 -60.99 0.90 16.41
CA SER A 2 -60.61 -0.52 16.47
C SER A 2 -59.71 -0.87 17.66
N ARG A 3 -60.17 -1.86 18.45
CA ARG A 3 -59.33 -2.58 19.41
C ARG A 3 -58.58 -3.68 18.66
N PHE A 4 -57.40 -3.36 18.11
CA PHE A 4 -56.45 -4.42 17.74
C PHE A 4 -56.07 -5.19 19.02
N SER A 5 -56.17 -6.52 18.98
CA SER A 5 -55.80 -7.38 20.12
C SER A 5 -54.32 -7.19 20.45
N SER A 6 -53.97 -7.32 21.73
CA SER A 6 -52.57 -7.26 22.21
C SER A 6 -51.65 -8.24 21.46
N SER A 7 -52.18 -9.39 21.03
CA SER A 7 -51.47 -10.38 20.23
C SER A 7 -51.03 -9.86 18.85
N ALA A 8 -51.86 -9.07 18.16
CA ALA A 8 -51.53 -8.52 16.85
C ALA A 8 -50.38 -7.49 16.94
N ARG A 9 -50.34 -6.71 18.02
CA ARG A 9 -49.26 -5.74 18.27
C ARG A 9 -47.94 -6.44 18.61
N ALA A 10 -47.99 -7.52 19.41
CA ALA A 10 -46.81 -8.31 19.74
C ALA A 10 -46.23 -9.01 18.49
N ALA A 11 -47.08 -9.59 17.64
CA ALA A 11 -46.66 -10.22 16.39
C ALA A 11 -46.04 -9.20 15.42
N LEU A 12 -46.64 -8.02 15.28
CA LEU A 12 -46.08 -6.94 14.45
C LEU A 12 -44.74 -6.45 14.98
N ALA A 13 -44.60 -6.25 16.30
CA ALA A 13 -43.33 -5.85 16.91
C ALA A 13 -42.23 -6.91 16.70
N ALA A 14 -42.56 -8.20 16.83
CA ALA A 14 -41.62 -9.28 16.56
C ALA A 14 -41.18 -9.34 15.09
N LEU A 15 -42.11 -9.17 14.15
CA LEU A 15 -41.80 -9.12 12.71
C LEU A 15 -40.93 -7.90 12.35
N LEU A 16 -41.21 -6.73 12.93
CA LEU A 16 -40.40 -5.54 12.74
C LEU A 16 -39.00 -5.71 13.33
N ALA A 17 -38.88 -6.30 14.52
CA ALA A 17 -37.59 -6.60 15.13
C ALA A 17 -36.79 -7.62 14.31
N MET A 18 -37.44 -8.66 13.79
CA MET A 18 -36.81 -9.65 12.90
C MET A 18 -36.40 -9.02 11.56
N GLY A 19 -37.24 -8.18 10.97
CA GLY A 19 -36.92 -7.43 9.75
C GLY A 19 -35.74 -6.47 9.94
N ALA A 20 -35.71 -5.75 11.06
CA ALA A 20 -34.59 -4.88 11.43
C ALA A 20 -33.31 -5.69 11.69
N ALA A 21 -33.40 -6.83 12.37
CA ALA A 21 -32.27 -7.72 12.60
C ALA A 21 -31.73 -8.32 11.30
N LEU A 22 -32.61 -8.70 10.37
CA LEU A 22 -32.23 -9.22 9.06
C LEU A 22 -31.59 -8.12 8.20
N ALA A 23 -32.15 -6.91 8.19
CA ALA A 23 -31.59 -5.77 7.48
C ALA A 23 -30.22 -5.33 8.06
N ALA A 24 -30.08 -5.35 9.38
CA ALA A 24 -28.80 -5.12 10.04
C ALA A 24 -27.81 -6.24 9.71
N ALA A 25 -28.25 -7.51 9.69
CA ALA A 25 -27.42 -8.64 9.31
C ALA A 25 -26.98 -8.56 7.83
N THR A 26 -27.86 -8.19 6.90
CA THR A 26 -27.49 -8.02 5.49
C THR A 26 -26.55 -6.84 5.28
N GLN A 27 -26.75 -5.73 6.01
CA GLN A 27 -25.79 -4.62 6.02
C GLN A 27 -24.42 -5.09 6.55
N LEU A 28 -24.38 -5.80 7.67
CA LEU A 28 -23.15 -6.35 8.25
C LEU A 28 -22.47 -7.38 7.32
N CYS A 29 -23.23 -8.22 6.62
CA CYS A 29 -22.70 -9.17 5.65
C CYS A 29 -22.20 -8.49 4.36
N SER A 30 -22.66 -7.28 4.06
CA SER A 30 -22.18 -6.48 2.92
C SER A 30 -21.00 -5.57 3.27
N CYS A 31 -20.78 -5.32 4.57
CA CYS A 31 -19.66 -4.53 5.05
C CYS A 31 -18.40 -5.38 4.94
N ARG A 32 -17.53 -5.04 3.98
CA ARG A 32 -16.18 -5.59 3.93
C ARG A 32 -15.40 -5.07 5.13
N ILE A 33 -14.89 -5.98 5.95
CA ILE A 33 -14.21 -5.63 7.18
C ILE A 33 -12.71 -5.58 6.94
N THR A 34 -12.13 -4.37 6.93
CA THR A 34 -10.70 -4.13 6.70
C THR A 34 -9.81 -5.03 7.56
N SER A 35 -10.10 -5.12 8.86
CA SER A 35 -9.35 -5.95 9.80
C SER A 35 -9.42 -7.45 9.51
N ALA A 36 -10.53 -7.94 8.95
CA ALA A 36 -10.67 -9.33 8.52
C ALA A 36 -9.80 -9.62 7.29
N LYS A 37 -9.81 -8.73 6.29
CA LYS A 37 -8.98 -8.90 5.08
C LYS A 37 -7.49 -8.81 5.39
N LEU A 38 -7.10 -7.86 6.24
CA LEU A 38 -5.73 -7.75 6.75
C LEU A 38 -5.30 -9.02 7.49
N TRP A 39 -6.16 -9.54 8.37
CA TRP A 39 -5.90 -10.79 9.08
C TRP A 39 -5.69 -11.94 8.09
N ASN A 40 -6.59 -12.14 7.13
CA ASN A 40 -6.48 -13.21 6.15
C ASN A 40 -5.19 -13.11 5.33
N LEU A 41 -4.79 -11.90 4.92
CA LEU A 41 -3.52 -11.68 4.24
C LEU A 41 -2.30 -12.05 5.10
N GLU A 42 -2.35 -11.79 6.41
CA GLU A 42 -1.33 -12.24 7.39
C GLU A 42 -1.34 -13.77 7.59
N GLN A 43 -2.49 -14.44 7.41
CA GLN A 43 -2.62 -15.90 7.55
C GLN A 43 -2.14 -16.67 6.31
N VAL A 44 -2.31 -16.10 5.11
CA VAL A 44 -1.92 -16.76 3.86
C VAL A 44 -0.46 -16.52 3.45
N HIS A 45 0.31 -15.71 4.20
CA HIS A 45 1.73 -15.46 3.92
C HIS A 45 2.65 -15.67 5.13
N GLY A 46 3.87 -16.14 4.84
CA GLY A 46 5.03 -16.08 5.72
C GLY A 46 5.54 -14.66 5.92
N GLU A 47 6.48 -14.46 6.84
CA GLU A 47 7.17 -13.16 6.98
C GLU A 47 8.10 -12.87 5.78
N ASP A 48 8.46 -13.90 5.03
CA ASP A 48 9.33 -13.89 3.86
C ASP A 48 8.58 -13.74 2.53
N GLY A 49 7.25 -13.59 2.55
CA GLY A 49 6.44 -13.49 1.34
C GLY A 49 5.93 -14.83 0.80
N SER A 50 6.40 -15.95 1.34
CA SER A 50 5.98 -17.26 0.88
C SER A 50 4.53 -17.58 1.24
N ALA A 51 3.81 -18.24 0.33
CA ALA A 51 2.42 -18.61 0.56
C ALA A 51 2.30 -19.73 1.62
N ARG A 52 1.51 -19.49 2.68
CA ARG A 52 1.20 -20.47 3.72
C ARG A 52 0.03 -21.37 3.29
N ARG A 53 0.20 -22.68 3.44
CA ARG A 53 -0.86 -23.69 3.18
C ARG A 53 -1.67 -24.04 4.43
N VAL A 54 -1.37 -23.42 5.55
CA VAL A 54 -2.03 -23.65 6.83
C VAL A 54 -2.15 -22.31 7.55
N GLY A 55 -3.34 -21.98 8.03
CA GLY A 55 -3.61 -20.76 8.79
C GLY A 55 -5.08 -20.64 9.20
N ASP A 56 -5.44 -19.60 9.93
CA ASP A 56 -6.83 -19.37 10.36
C ASP A 56 -7.49 -18.26 9.53
N VAL A 57 -7.69 -18.53 8.23
CA VAL A 57 -8.46 -17.66 7.32
C VAL A 57 -9.91 -17.63 7.79
N ARG A 58 -10.45 -16.42 7.99
CA ARG A 58 -11.77 -16.18 8.58
C ARG A 58 -12.64 -15.37 7.62
N GLY A 59 -13.93 -15.70 7.58
CA GLY A 59 -14.92 -14.78 7.01
C GLY A 59 -15.11 -13.56 7.91
N ASP A 60 -15.68 -12.47 7.37
CA ASP A 60 -15.81 -11.19 8.06
C ASP A 60 -16.59 -11.32 9.39
N ILE A 61 -17.69 -12.07 9.41
CA ILE A 61 -18.47 -12.33 10.64
C ILE A 61 -17.67 -13.15 11.65
N GLU A 62 -16.98 -14.20 11.20
CA GLU A 62 -16.14 -15.03 12.07
C GLU A 62 -15.02 -14.20 12.70
N HIS A 63 -14.40 -13.30 11.92
CA HIS A 63 -13.41 -12.36 12.43
C HIS A 63 -14.00 -11.44 13.50
N VAL A 64 -15.15 -10.79 13.28
CA VAL A 64 -15.78 -9.90 14.28
C VAL A 64 -16.10 -10.62 15.59
N VAL A 65 -16.66 -11.83 15.49
CA VAL A 65 -17.03 -12.64 16.66
C VAL A 65 -15.79 -13.03 17.46
N LYS A 66 -14.73 -13.49 16.80
CA LYS A 66 -13.47 -13.92 17.44
C LYS A 66 -12.65 -12.74 17.98
N SER A 67 -12.55 -11.65 17.23
CA SER A 67 -11.80 -10.44 17.61
C SER A 67 -12.46 -9.63 18.73
N GLY A 68 -13.65 -10.06 19.21
CA GLY A 68 -14.33 -9.44 20.35
C GLY A 68 -14.99 -8.09 20.02
N GLY A 69 -15.25 -7.82 18.74
CA GLY A 69 -15.80 -6.55 18.26
C GLY A 69 -17.28 -6.32 18.57
N LEU A 70 -17.98 -7.33 19.10
CA LEU A 70 -19.36 -7.15 19.56
C LEU A 70 -19.37 -6.60 21.00
N PRO A 71 -19.89 -5.38 21.24
CA PRO A 71 -20.02 -4.81 22.58
C PRO A 71 -20.95 -5.63 23.49
N PHE A 72 -21.72 -6.55 22.91
CA PHE A 72 -22.52 -7.54 23.61
C PHE A 72 -21.85 -8.90 23.50
N ARG A 73 -20.97 -9.22 24.45
CA ARG A 73 -20.76 -10.62 24.86
C ARG A 73 -21.82 -10.92 25.93
N PRO A 74 -23.03 -11.42 25.58
CA PRO A 74 -23.98 -11.86 26.60
C PRO A 74 -23.29 -12.97 27.38
N ALA A 75 -22.98 -12.70 28.65
CA ALA A 75 -22.12 -13.51 29.52
C ALA A 75 -22.60 -14.97 29.76
N GLY A 76 -23.68 -15.42 29.12
CA GLY A 76 -24.22 -16.77 29.27
C GLY A 76 -24.53 -17.53 27.98
N LEU A 77 -24.72 -16.88 26.83
CA LEU A 77 -25.21 -17.60 25.62
C LEU A 77 -24.09 -18.29 24.83
N PHE A 78 -22.89 -17.71 24.82
CA PHE A 78 -21.74 -18.25 24.08
C PHE A 78 -20.81 -19.13 24.93
N ALA A 79 -20.97 -19.11 26.26
CA ALA A 79 -20.22 -20.01 27.15
C ALA A 79 -20.64 -21.49 26.99
N GLN A 80 -21.82 -21.76 26.42
CA GLN A 80 -22.33 -23.11 26.13
C GLN A 80 -22.06 -23.60 24.71
N MET A 81 -21.73 -22.71 23.76
CA MET A 81 -21.24 -23.17 22.45
C MET A 81 -19.74 -23.40 22.58
N GLY A 82 -19.37 -24.66 22.78
CA GLY A 82 -18.04 -25.09 23.24
C GLY A 82 -16.85 -24.50 22.47
N ASP A 83 -15.73 -24.45 23.19
CA ASP A 83 -14.33 -24.23 22.77
C ASP A 83 -14.10 -23.61 21.38
N PHE A 84 -14.66 -22.41 21.15
CA PHE A 84 -14.21 -21.50 20.09
C PHE A 84 -12.79 -20.94 20.36
N GLY A 85 -12.10 -21.42 21.41
CA GLY A 85 -10.89 -20.83 21.97
C GLY A 85 -9.56 -21.42 21.47
N ALA A 86 -9.56 -22.60 20.85
CA ALA A 86 -8.35 -23.12 20.21
C ALA A 86 -8.31 -22.62 18.75
N GLU A 87 -7.41 -21.67 18.46
CA GLU A 87 -7.02 -21.36 17.08
C GLU A 87 -6.54 -22.67 16.44
N ARG A 88 -7.38 -23.22 15.55
CA ARG A 88 -7.03 -24.40 14.77
C ARG A 88 -6.73 -23.92 13.38
N ASP A 89 -5.45 -23.71 13.14
CA ASP A 89 -4.82 -23.70 11.83
C ASP A 89 -5.52 -24.72 10.90
N ARG A 90 -6.12 -24.22 9.82
CA ARG A 90 -6.83 -25.03 8.81
C ARG A 90 -5.98 -25.10 7.54
N PRO A 91 -6.03 -26.23 6.80
CA PRO A 91 -5.47 -26.28 5.47
C PRO A 91 -6.10 -25.22 4.56
N ILE A 92 -5.26 -24.38 3.94
CA ILE A 92 -5.65 -23.40 2.93
C ILE A 92 -5.48 -24.05 1.56
N ARG A 93 -6.60 -24.26 0.86
CA ARG A 93 -6.61 -25.01 -0.40
C ARG A 93 -5.87 -24.28 -1.51
N ASP A 94 -6.08 -22.96 -1.61
CA ASP A 94 -5.51 -22.09 -2.64
C ASP A 94 -5.07 -20.76 -2.00
N PRO A 95 -3.88 -20.71 -1.38
CA PRO A 95 -3.44 -19.50 -0.69
C PRO A 95 -3.20 -18.32 -1.62
N LEU A 96 -2.87 -18.57 -2.89
CA LEU A 96 -2.69 -17.52 -3.89
C LEU A 96 -4.04 -16.94 -4.32
N GLY A 97 -5.04 -17.80 -4.58
CA GLY A 97 -6.41 -17.37 -4.82
C GLY A 97 -6.97 -16.54 -3.66
N ASP A 98 -6.83 -17.04 -2.43
CA ASP A 98 -7.26 -16.34 -1.23
C ASP A 98 -6.51 -15.01 -1.04
N CYS A 99 -5.20 -14.96 -1.35
CA CYS A 99 -4.42 -13.72 -1.35
C CYS A 99 -5.02 -12.68 -2.30
N LEU A 100 -5.22 -13.02 -3.57
CA LEU A 100 -5.74 -12.08 -4.57
C LEU A 100 -7.16 -11.62 -4.24
N GLU A 101 -8.03 -12.52 -3.78
CA GLU A 101 -9.39 -12.17 -3.38
C GLU A 101 -9.38 -11.16 -2.21
N ASN A 102 -8.63 -11.45 -1.14
CA ASN A 102 -8.54 -10.55 0.01
C ASN A 102 -7.88 -9.21 -0.36
N GLN A 103 -6.93 -9.17 -1.30
CA GLN A 103 -6.36 -7.92 -1.82
C GLN A 103 -7.39 -7.07 -2.57
N ILE A 104 -8.21 -7.69 -3.43
CA ILE A 104 -9.25 -7.00 -4.19
C ILE A 104 -10.31 -6.45 -3.23
N GLU A 105 -10.74 -7.25 -2.26
CA GLU A 105 -11.73 -6.85 -1.27
C GLU A 105 -11.21 -5.74 -0.35
N LEU A 106 -9.95 -5.83 0.12
CA LEU A 106 -9.31 -4.79 0.92
C LEU A 106 -9.25 -3.46 0.16
N GLY A 107 -9.01 -3.50 -1.16
CA GLY A 107 -8.96 -2.32 -2.03
C GLY A 107 -10.33 -1.64 -2.22
N GLN A 108 -11.39 -2.27 -1.73
CA GLN A 108 -12.77 -1.78 -1.77
C GLN A 108 -13.30 -1.45 -0.36
N CYS A 109 -12.52 -1.66 0.70
CA CYS A 109 -12.88 -1.27 2.06
C CYS A 109 -12.80 0.25 2.24
N ASP A 110 -13.57 0.79 3.21
CA ASP A 110 -13.37 2.15 3.67
C ASP A 110 -12.11 2.22 4.55
N LEU A 111 -11.13 3.01 4.11
CA LEU A 111 -9.88 3.25 4.82
C LEU A 111 -9.87 4.65 5.45
N SER A 112 -11.04 5.15 5.90
CA SER A 112 -11.17 6.44 6.56
C SER A 112 -10.43 6.49 7.90
N ASP A 113 -10.41 5.40 8.67
CA ASP A 113 -9.63 5.29 9.90
C ASP A 113 -8.11 5.31 9.60
N PRO A 114 -7.34 6.27 10.16
CA PRO A 114 -5.90 6.35 9.96
C PRO A 114 -5.12 5.10 10.38
N ALA A 115 -5.56 4.40 11.43
CA ALA A 115 -4.87 3.20 11.92
C ALA A 115 -5.06 2.02 10.96
N GLU A 116 -6.30 1.72 10.58
CA GLU A 116 -6.59 0.72 9.55
C GLU A 116 -5.92 1.04 8.21
N ARG A 117 -5.97 2.29 7.75
CA ARG A 117 -5.27 2.72 6.51
C ARG A 117 -3.77 2.47 6.60
N GLY A 118 -3.15 2.77 7.73
CA GLY A 118 -1.71 2.53 7.95
C GLY A 118 -1.35 1.04 7.87
N ARG A 119 -2.20 0.15 8.43
CA ARG A 119 -2.03 -1.30 8.29
C ARG A 119 -2.25 -1.78 6.86
N ALA A 120 -3.27 -1.27 6.16
CA ALA A 120 -3.51 -1.58 4.74
C ALA A 120 -2.33 -1.19 3.86
N ILE A 121 -1.78 0.02 4.04
CA ILE A 121 -0.59 0.46 3.32
C ILE A 121 0.62 -0.43 3.63
N ALA A 122 0.84 -0.76 4.91
CA ALA A 122 1.92 -1.67 5.27
C ALA A 122 1.74 -3.03 4.57
N MET A 123 0.53 -3.59 4.56
CA MET A 123 0.23 -4.86 3.88
C MET A 123 0.41 -4.78 2.37
N TYR A 124 -0.11 -3.77 1.67
CA TYR A 124 0.15 -3.66 0.23
C TYR A 124 1.62 -3.44 -0.11
N ALA A 125 2.36 -2.70 0.72
CA ALA A 125 3.80 -2.57 0.55
C ALA A 125 4.55 -3.88 0.79
N PHE A 126 4.02 -4.79 1.64
CA PHE A 126 4.53 -6.16 1.73
C PHE A 126 4.39 -6.86 0.40
N LEU A 127 3.16 -6.92 -0.08
CA LEU A 127 2.78 -7.78 -1.18
C LEU A 127 3.42 -7.27 -2.46
N ALA A 128 3.54 -5.94 -2.63
CA ALA A 128 4.21 -5.34 -3.77
C ALA A 128 5.72 -5.63 -3.84
N ALA A 129 6.40 -5.87 -2.70
CA ALA A 129 7.85 -6.01 -2.65
C ALA A 129 8.34 -7.44 -2.41
N ASP A 130 7.59 -8.21 -1.62
CA ASP A 130 8.08 -9.46 -1.03
C ASP A 130 7.25 -10.69 -1.44
N ASP A 131 6.04 -10.57 -2.00
CA ASP A 131 5.20 -11.72 -2.36
C ASP A 131 5.80 -12.52 -3.53
N ASP A 132 5.88 -13.85 -3.40
CA ASP A 132 6.44 -14.73 -4.43
C ASP A 132 5.64 -14.71 -5.75
N TRP A 133 4.36 -14.37 -5.71
CA TRP A 133 3.47 -14.42 -6.85
C TRP A 133 3.31 -13.05 -7.51
N PHE A 134 3.82 -12.93 -8.74
CA PHE A 134 3.84 -11.67 -9.49
C PHE A 134 2.46 -11.02 -9.69
N LEU A 135 1.35 -11.79 -9.76
CA LEU A 135 0.00 -11.21 -9.87
C LEU A 135 -0.45 -10.56 -8.58
N ALA A 136 -0.09 -11.12 -7.42
CA ALA A 136 -0.30 -10.48 -6.13
C ALA A 136 0.53 -9.21 -6.00
N ARG A 137 1.81 -9.24 -6.44
CA ARG A 137 2.66 -8.04 -6.48
C ARG A 137 2.09 -6.95 -7.38
N GLU A 138 1.75 -7.30 -8.62
CA GLU A 138 1.15 -6.39 -9.60
C GLU A 138 -0.11 -5.73 -9.02
N ARG A 139 -1.01 -6.55 -8.45
CA ARG A 139 -2.24 -6.04 -7.87
C ARG A 139 -1.98 -5.11 -6.70
N ALA A 140 -1.03 -5.46 -5.83
CA ALA A 140 -0.63 -4.63 -4.70
C ALA A 140 -0.03 -3.30 -5.16
N VAL A 141 0.74 -3.26 -6.25
CA VAL A 141 1.25 -2.01 -6.85
C VAL A 141 0.11 -1.12 -7.33
N VAL A 142 -0.93 -1.70 -7.95
CA VAL A 142 -2.11 -0.93 -8.37
C VAL A 142 -2.84 -0.31 -7.19
N GLU A 143 -2.99 -1.03 -6.07
CA GLU A 143 -3.61 -0.49 -4.85
C GLU A 143 -2.70 0.53 -4.14
N CYS A 144 -1.38 0.29 -4.09
CA CYS A 144 -0.39 1.27 -3.64
C CYS A 144 -0.51 2.59 -4.43
N ALA A 145 -0.69 2.54 -5.75
CA ALA A 145 -0.86 3.74 -6.58
C ALA A 145 -2.10 4.56 -6.20
N LYS A 146 -3.22 3.90 -5.87
CA LYS A 146 -4.45 4.58 -5.43
C LYS A 146 -4.24 5.25 -4.07
N LEU A 147 -3.64 4.53 -3.13
CA LEU A 147 -3.35 5.04 -1.78
C LEU A 147 -2.30 6.16 -1.81
N ALA A 148 -1.31 6.07 -2.70
CA ALA A 148 -0.29 7.09 -2.90
C ALA A 148 -0.89 8.42 -3.37
N ARG A 149 -1.91 8.38 -4.24
CA ARG A 149 -2.67 9.58 -4.61
C ARG A 149 -3.46 10.15 -3.43
N LEU A 150 -4.12 9.29 -2.65
CA LEU A 150 -4.87 9.71 -1.47
C LEU A 150 -3.97 10.37 -0.41
N GLU A 151 -2.77 9.83 -0.23
CA GLU A 151 -1.77 10.34 0.73
C GLU A 151 -0.88 11.46 0.16
N ALA A 152 -1.13 11.91 -1.08
CA ALA A 152 -0.35 12.93 -1.77
C ALA A 152 1.17 12.61 -1.83
N VAL A 153 1.51 11.36 -2.13
CA VAL A 153 2.89 10.94 -2.39
C VAL A 153 3.38 11.63 -3.66
N ALA A 154 4.52 12.33 -3.57
CA ALA A 154 5.05 13.13 -4.66
C ALA A 154 5.63 12.26 -5.80
N ALA A 155 6.42 11.25 -5.46
CA ALA A 155 7.08 10.36 -6.41
C ALA A 155 7.51 9.05 -5.71
N PRO A 156 7.77 7.97 -6.47
CA PRO A 156 8.49 6.81 -5.94
C PRO A 156 9.87 7.19 -5.40
N LEU A 157 10.37 6.40 -4.46
CA LEU A 157 11.67 6.60 -3.83
C LEU A 157 12.53 5.34 -3.97
N ASP A 158 13.82 5.56 -4.20
CA ASP A 158 14.81 4.50 -4.12
C ASP A 158 15.09 4.19 -2.64
N PRO A 159 15.36 2.91 -2.31
CA PRO A 159 15.85 2.60 -0.98
C PRO A 159 17.16 3.35 -0.72
N PRO A 160 17.39 3.85 0.50
CA PRO A 160 18.66 4.48 0.84
C PRO A 160 19.79 3.45 0.73
N PRO A 161 21.04 3.87 0.47
CA PRO A 161 22.17 2.95 0.29
C PRO A 161 22.52 2.19 1.59
N ARG A 162 22.15 2.72 2.76
CA ARG A 162 22.37 2.12 4.08
C ARG A 162 21.11 2.25 4.93
N PRO A 163 20.07 1.44 4.65
CA PRO A 163 18.86 1.48 5.45
C PRO A 163 19.16 1.05 6.89
N ALA A 164 18.41 1.61 7.84
CA ALA A 164 18.39 1.18 9.22
C ALA A 164 17.94 -0.28 9.29
N ASP A 165 18.71 -1.09 10.01
CA ASP A 165 18.39 -2.49 10.20
C ASP A 165 17.14 -2.71 11.07
N ALA A 166 16.66 -3.96 11.11
CA ALA A 166 15.46 -4.32 11.86
C ALA A 166 15.55 -3.98 13.35
N GLN A 167 16.75 -4.11 13.95
CA GLN A 167 16.97 -3.85 15.37
C GLN A 167 16.91 -2.34 15.66
N THR A 168 17.51 -1.51 14.82
CA THR A 168 17.48 -0.04 14.91
C THR A 168 16.05 0.48 14.82
N VAL A 169 15.27 -0.04 13.86
CA VAL A 169 13.85 0.31 13.71
C VAL A 169 13.06 -0.11 14.96
N ARG A 170 13.28 -1.34 15.45
CA ARG A 170 12.65 -1.84 16.68
C ARG A 170 12.97 -0.95 17.88
N ASP A 171 14.23 -0.57 18.06
CA ASP A 171 14.67 0.25 19.19
C ASP A 171 14.07 1.66 19.15
N ALA A 172 14.00 2.27 17.97
CA ALA A 172 13.33 3.57 17.79
C ALA A 172 11.83 3.49 18.11
N VAL A 173 11.13 2.47 17.58
CA VAL A 173 9.72 2.21 17.89
C VAL A 173 9.53 1.96 19.39
N GLN A 174 10.39 1.16 20.02
CA GLN A 174 10.32 0.92 21.47
C GLN A 174 10.51 2.19 22.29
N ARG A 175 11.38 3.11 21.86
CA ARG A 175 11.51 4.42 22.52
C ARG A 175 10.22 5.22 22.42
N VAL A 176 9.53 5.20 21.27
CA VAL A 176 8.19 5.78 21.13
C VAL A 176 7.21 5.11 22.10
N TYR A 177 7.08 3.78 22.09
CA TYR A 177 6.19 3.05 23.02
C TYR A 177 6.44 3.41 24.49
N ARG A 178 7.72 3.40 24.90
CA ARG A 178 8.13 3.76 26.26
C ARG A 178 7.80 5.21 26.58
N ALA A 179 7.99 6.14 25.63
CA ALA A 179 7.67 7.56 25.80
C ALA A 179 6.16 7.83 25.91
N TYR A 180 5.32 6.99 25.29
CA TYR A 180 3.87 6.99 25.47
C TYR A 180 3.42 6.24 26.75
N GLY A 181 4.36 5.64 27.48
CA GLY A 181 4.12 4.86 28.69
C GLY A 181 3.34 3.56 28.47
N VAL A 182 3.06 3.18 27.22
CA VAL A 182 2.31 1.96 26.90
C VAL A 182 3.17 0.76 27.33
N PRO A 183 2.74 -0.06 28.30
CA PRO A 183 3.52 -1.23 28.70
C PRO A 183 3.73 -2.15 27.50
N PHE A 184 5.00 -2.45 27.20
CA PHE A 184 5.38 -3.30 26.09
C PHE A 184 5.30 -4.77 26.53
N GLY A 185 4.35 -5.52 25.98
CA GLY A 185 4.11 -6.92 26.34
C GLY A 185 3.27 -7.06 27.61
N GLY A 186 2.35 -8.03 27.59
CA GLY A 186 1.50 -8.41 28.72
C GLY A 186 2.27 -9.06 29.87
N ALA A 187 3.48 -8.59 30.19
CA ALA A 187 4.16 -8.93 31.42
C ALA A 187 3.29 -8.40 32.58
N SER A 188 2.46 -9.30 33.10
CA SER A 188 1.69 -9.15 34.31
C SER A 188 2.58 -8.46 35.34
N ALA A 189 2.19 -7.24 35.72
CA ALA A 189 2.86 -6.52 36.78
C ALA A 189 3.03 -7.48 37.97
N ALA A 190 4.24 -7.56 38.51
CA ALA A 190 4.51 -8.39 39.67
C ALA A 190 3.39 -8.18 40.73
N PRO A 191 2.84 -9.25 41.34
CA PRO A 191 1.61 -9.20 42.13
C PRO A 191 1.62 -8.25 43.34
N ASN A 192 2.78 -7.65 43.66
CA ASN A 192 2.97 -6.75 44.80
C ASN A 192 3.45 -5.34 44.43
N ALA A 193 3.43 -4.95 43.15
CA ALA A 193 3.68 -3.55 42.78
C ALA A 193 2.47 -2.70 43.21
N PRO A 194 2.65 -1.63 44.01
CA PRO A 194 1.53 -0.80 44.44
C PRO A 194 0.79 -0.25 43.19
N PRO A 195 -0.56 -0.31 43.16
CA PRO A 195 -1.33 0.19 42.05
C PRO A 195 -1.18 1.72 42.03
N THR A 196 -0.25 2.24 41.23
CA THR A 196 -0.38 3.62 40.77
C THR A 196 -1.69 3.71 40.00
N PRO A 197 -2.54 4.73 40.21
CA PRO A 197 -3.91 4.78 39.67
C PRO A 197 -4.01 4.61 38.14
N PHE A 198 -2.89 4.72 37.40
CA PHE A 198 -2.81 4.39 35.98
C PHE A 198 -1.51 3.72 35.52
N GLY A 199 -0.58 3.29 36.39
CA GLY A 199 0.67 2.61 35.96
C GLY A 199 1.68 3.47 35.17
N LEU A 200 1.23 4.60 34.62
CA LEU A 200 1.98 5.48 33.75
C LEU A 200 2.69 6.53 34.61
N ARG A 201 4.01 6.43 34.73
CA ARG A 201 4.81 7.60 35.14
C ARG A 201 4.53 8.70 34.11
N PRO A 202 4.13 9.92 34.49
CA PRO A 202 3.99 11.01 33.53
C PRO A 202 5.36 11.26 32.91
N LEU A 203 5.48 10.94 31.62
CA LEU A 203 6.70 11.17 30.88
C LEU A 203 6.73 12.64 30.48
N ARG A 204 7.92 13.24 30.55
CA ARG A 204 8.11 14.62 30.09
C ARG A 204 7.81 14.65 28.59
N THR A 205 6.92 15.55 28.16
CA THR A 205 6.51 15.73 26.75
C THR A 205 7.70 15.83 25.78
N ALA A 206 8.80 16.46 26.20
CA ALA A 206 10.04 16.52 25.44
C ALA A 206 10.57 15.13 25.02
N SER A 207 10.40 14.11 25.87
CA SER A 207 10.82 12.73 25.57
C SER A 207 10.00 12.06 24.46
N ILE A 208 8.76 12.49 24.22
CA ILE A 208 7.90 11.95 23.15
C ILE A 208 8.29 12.56 21.82
N GLU A 209 8.43 13.89 21.77
CA GLU A 209 8.81 14.61 20.56
C GLU A 209 10.19 14.18 20.06
N ASP A 210 11.15 13.99 20.96
CA ASP A 210 12.49 13.50 20.62
C ASP A 210 12.44 12.08 20.05
N ALA A 211 11.68 11.17 20.66
CA ALA A 211 11.53 9.79 20.17
C ALA A 211 10.83 9.73 18.80
N LEU A 212 9.81 10.57 18.57
CA LEU A 212 9.15 10.69 17.28
C LEU A 212 10.09 11.26 16.20
N ARG A 213 10.87 12.29 16.55
CA ARG A 213 11.87 12.89 15.65
C ARG A 213 12.94 11.87 15.26
N GLU A 214 13.44 11.09 16.20
CA GLU A 214 14.38 10.00 15.93
C GLU A 214 13.80 8.96 14.97
N LEU A 215 12.54 8.55 15.18
CA LEU A 215 11.88 7.58 14.30
C LEU A 215 11.70 8.11 12.87
N SER A 216 11.23 9.35 12.72
CA SER A 216 11.09 10.00 11.41
C SER A 216 12.43 10.17 10.68
N ALA A 217 13.51 10.41 11.44
CA ALA A 217 14.84 10.64 10.87
C ALA A 217 15.54 9.35 10.38
N LEU A 218 15.02 8.16 10.66
CA LEU A 218 15.64 6.92 10.20
C LEU A 218 15.70 6.85 8.68
N GLU A 219 16.79 6.35 8.12
CA GLU A 219 16.84 5.92 6.72
C GLU A 219 16.17 4.55 6.62
N LEU A 220 15.04 4.43 5.93
CA LEU A 220 14.24 3.20 5.87
C LEU A 220 14.20 2.67 4.45
N ASP A 221 14.38 1.36 4.31
CA ASP A 221 13.95 0.59 3.14
C ASP A 221 12.45 0.21 3.26
N VAL A 222 11.94 -0.55 2.29
CA VAL A 222 10.53 -0.99 2.27
C VAL A 222 10.17 -1.76 3.55
N ALA A 223 10.98 -2.73 3.95
CA ALA A 223 10.73 -3.56 5.13
C ALA A 223 10.80 -2.76 6.46
N GLY A 224 11.77 -1.88 6.60
CA GLY A 224 11.91 -0.95 7.74
C GLY A 224 10.72 0.01 7.84
N ALA A 225 10.31 0.61 6.73
CA ALA A 225 9.16 1.51 6.67
C ALA A 225 7.84 0.80 6.99
N ARG A 226 7.65 -0.42 6.49
CA ARG A 226 6.51 -1.30 6.83
C ARG A 226 6.44 -1.59 8.33
N ARG A 227 7.54 -2.02 8.95
CA ARG A 227 7.60 -2.33 10.39
C ARG A 227 7.30 -1.09 11.25
N ALA A 228 7.93 0.04 10.92
CA ALA A 228 7.68 1.30 11.60
C ALA A 228 6.22 1.74 11.46
N LEU A 229 5.64 1.64 10.26
CA LEU A 229 4.26 2.01 9.98
C LEU A 229 3.26 1.10 10.69
N ALA A 230 3.46 -0.21 10.68
CA ALA A 230 2.59 -1.17 11.35
C ALA A 230 2.57 -0.90 12.88
N ALA A 231 3.74 -0.70 13.47
CA ALA A 231 3.86 -0.43 14.90
C ALA A 231 3.24 0.93 15.30
N THR A 232 3.50 1.99 14.54
CA THR A 232 2.90 3.31 14.80
C THR A 232 1.39 3.30 14.56
N SER A 233 0.89 2.53 13.60
CA SER A 233 -0.56 2.37 13.38
C SER A 233 -1.25 1.64 14.54
N ALA A 234 -0.60 0.63 15.12
CA ALA A 234 -1.08 -0.03 16.34
C ALA A 234 -1.08 0.92 17.55
N LEU A 235 -0.09 1.81 17.66
CA LEU A 235 -0.09 2.88 18.66
C LEU A 235 -1.22 3.88 18.44
N VAL A 236 -1.48 4.32 17.21
CA VAL A 236 -2.57 5.25 16.88
C VAL A 236 -3.93 4.65 17.23
N ALA A 237 -4.17 3.37 16.89
CA ALA A 237 -5.40 2.68 17.26
C ALA A 237 -5.64 2.69 18.78
N ARG A 238 -4.58 2.53 19.59
CA ARG A 238 -4.67 2.60 21.06
C ARG A 238 -4.80 4.04 21.56
N ALA A 239 -4.14 4.99 20.91
CA ALA A 239 -4.12 6.40 21.30
C ALA A 239 -5.45 7.11 20.99
N GLN A 240 -6.23 6.66 20.00
CA GLN A 240 -7.59 7.16 19.76
C GLN A 240 -8.50 6.99 21.00
N THR A 241 -8.21 6.00 21.85
CA THR A 241 -8.90 5.81 23.14
C THR A 241 -8.41 6.77 24.23
N LEU A 242 -7.29 7.48 24.00
CA LEU A 242 -6.58 8.33 24.95
C LEU A 242 -6.37 9.73 24.34
N GLU A 243 -7.38 10.60 24.42
CA GLU A 243 -7.51 11.93 23.78
C GLU A 243 -6.26 12.84 23.76
N ARG A 244 -5.25 12.61 24.61
CA ARG A 244 -4.09 13.49 24.83
C ARG A 244 -2.84 13.14 23.99
N LEU A 245 -2.84 12.06 23.22
CA LEU A 245 -1.62 11.48 22.64
C LEU A 245 -1.49 11.64 21.10
N GLY A 246 -2.42 12.35 20.45
CA GLY A 246 -2.72 12.11 19.03
C GLY A 246 -1.85 12.82 17.98
N ALA A 247 -1.57 14.12 18.12
CA ALA A 247 -1.15 14.93 16.97
C ALA A 247 0.26 14.58 16.43
N GLY A 248 1.27 14.49 17.30
CA GLY A 248 2.64 14.16 16.88
C GLY A 248 2.74 12.75 16.31
N LEU A 249 2.13 11.77 16.97
CA LEU A 249 2.10 10.39 16.50
C LEU A 249 1.36 10.25 15.16
N ALA A 250 0.21 10.92 14.99
CA ALA A 250 -0.52 10.93 13.73
C ALA A 250 0.29 11.58 12.60
N GLY A 251 1.05 12.63 12.91
CA GLY A 251 1.98 13.26 11.96
C GLY A 251 3.05 12.31 11.46
N VAL A 252 3.75 11.62 12.38
CA VAL A 252 4.77 10.61 12.05
C VAL A 252 4.16 9.42 11.32
N GLN A 253 2.98 8.96 11.73
CA GLN A 253 2.28 7.88 11.02
C GLN A 253 1.96 8.28 9.58
N ALA A 254 1.43 9.48 9.34
CA ALA A 254 1.12 9.97 8.00
C ALA A 254 2.39 10.12 7.13
N GLU A 255 3.51 10.56 7.70
CA GLU A 255 4.81 10.57 7.03
C GLU A 255 5.26 9.16 6.65
N LEU A 256 5.19 8.20 7.58
CA LEU A 256 5.51 6.80 7.32
C LEU A 256 4.60 6.17 6.26
N ARG A 257 3.30 6.51 6.21
CA ARG A 257 2.39 6.07 5.13
C ARG A 257 2.89 6.51 3.77
N ARG A 258 3.19 7.81 3.61
CA ARG A 258 3.72 8.36 2.35
C ARG A 258 5.04 7.70 1.96
N ARG A 259 5.96 7.57 2.92
CA ARG A 259 7.28 6.99 2.70
C ARG A 259 7.22 5.51 2.31
N THR A 260 6.41 4.71 3.02
CA THR A 260 6.20 3.29 2.71
C THR A 260 5.65 3.10 1.30
N LEU A 261 4.66 3.90 0.90
CA LEU A 261 4.10 3.87 -0.47
C LEU A 261 5.13 4.26 -1.52
N ALA A 262 5.90 5.33 -1.27
CA ALA A 262 6.92 5.79 -2.19
C ALA A 262 8.04 4.75 -2.40
N LEU A 263 8.50 4.12 -1.31
CA LEU A 263 9.51 3.05 -1.36
C LEU A 263 8.97 1.79 -2.05
N ALA A 264 7.73 1.38 -1.77
CA ALA A 264 7.12 0.21 -2.40
C ALA A 264 6.97 0.40 -3.93
N LEU A 265 6.52 1.58 -4.36
CA LEU A 265 6.45 1.91 -5.79
C LEU A 265 7.85 2.01 -6.43
N GLY A 266 8.86 2.47 -5.68
CA GLY A 266 10.23 2.52 -6.16
C GLY A 266 10.84 1.12 -6.35
N ALA A 267 10.59 0.21 -5.40
CA ALA A 267 10.98 -1.19 -5.52
C ALA A 267 10.30 -1.85 -6.73
N ALA A 268 9.00 -1.60 -6.93
CA ALA A 268 8.23 -2.16 -8.04
C ALA A 268 8.73 -1.71 -9.43
N LEU A 269 9.36 -0.53 -9.56
CA LEU A 269 9.99 -0.09 -10.82
C LEU A 269 11.21 -0.93 -11.20
N THR A 270 11.78 -1.65 -10.24
CA THR A 270 12.95 -2.54 -10.43
C THR A 270 12.62 -4.01 -10.14
N ASP A 271 11.33 -4.35 -10.06
CA ASP A 271 10.85 -5.73 -9.87
C ASP A 271 11.38 -6.64 -10.99
N ASP A 272 11.56 -7.93 -10.70
CA ASP A 272 12.04 -8.91 -11.68
C ASP A 272 10.99 -9.21 -12.76
N HIS A 273 9.70 -9.07 -12.44
CA HIS A 273 8.60 -9.39 -13.33
C HIS A 273 8.08 -8.17 -14.09
N GLU A 274 7.89 -8.33 -15.41
CA GLU A 274 7.52 -7.22 -16.31
C GLU A 274 6.15 -6.60 -15.99
N TYR A 275 5.14 -7.39 -15.62
CA TYR A 275 3.82 -6.86 -15.26
C TYR A 275 3.85 -5.96 -14.02
N VAL A 276 4.69 -6.29 -13.03
CA VAL A 276 4.84 -5.47 -11.82
C VAL A 276 5.48 -4.13 -12.18
N ARG A 277 6.55 -4.16 -12.99
CA ARG A 277 7.20 -2.95 -13.52
C ARG A 277 6.23 -2.11 -14.36
N ALA A 278 5.46 -2.72 -15.26
CA ALA A 278 4.48 -2.01 -16.08
C ALA A 278 3.42 -1.30 -15.22
N SER A 279 2.88 -1.97 -14.21
CA SER A 279 1.95 -1.37 -13.26
C SER A 279 2.59 -0.27 -12.40
N ALA A 280 3.90 -0.36 -12.10
CA ALA A 280 4.64 0.69 -11.43
C ALA A 280 4.81 1.95 -12.30
N TYR A 281 5.08 1.81 -13.61
CA TYR A 281 5.09 2.95 -14.53
C TYR A 281 3.71 3.60 -14.68
N ASP A 282 2.65 2.81 -14.77
CA ASP A 282 1.28 3.33 -14.76
C ASP A 282 0.95 4.05 -13.42
N ALA A 283 1.48 3.57 -12.29
CA ALA A 283 1.36 4.23 -10.99
C ALA A 283 2.06 5.59 -10.98
N VAL A 284 3.28 5.67 -11.50
CA VAL A 284 4.05 6.93 -11.65
C VAL A 284 3.27 7.96 -12.45
N LEU A 285 2.69 7.54 -13.57
CA LEU A 285 1.88 8.39 -14.43
C LEU A 285 0.65 8.97 -13.69
N ARG A 286 -0.01 8.14 -12.88
CA ARG A 286 -1.19 8.50 -12.07
C ARG A 286 -0.86 9.45 -10.91
N LEU A 287 0.33 9.35 -10.35
CA LEU A 287 0.85 10.31 -9.36
C LEU A 287 1.27 11.63 -10.00
N GLY A 288 1.55 11.61 -11.29
CA GLY A 288 2.13 12.72 -12.03
C GLY A 288 3.58 12.99 -11.69
N ALA A 289 4.27 11.96 -11.23
CA ALA A 289 5.70 11.94 -11.06
C ALA A 289 6.41 11.63 -12.40
N HIS A 290 7.73 11.79 -12.39
CA HIS A 290 8.60 11.40 -13.50
C HIS A 290 9.60 10.36 -12.99
N PRO A 291 9.74 9.18 -13.63
CA PRO A 291 10.83 8.28 -13.30
C PRO A 291 12.15 8.91 -13.72
N ASP A 292 13.25 8.47 -13.10
CA ASP A 292 14.58 8.91 -13.51
C ASP A 292 14.90 8.48 -14.95
N ALA A 293 15.81 9.21 -15.59
CA ALA A 293 16.18 9.02 -16.99
C ALA A 293 16.70 7.60 -17.26
N ALA A 294 17.54 7.06 -16.37
CA ALA A 294 18.17 5.76 -16.56
C ALA A 294 17.15 4.62 -16.51
N ARG A 295 16.20 4.66 -15.57
CA ARG A 295 15.09 3.70 -15.50
C ARG A 295 14.22 3.76 -16.75
N LEU A 296 13.86 4.96 -17.19
CA LEU A 296 13.00 5.12 -18.35
C LEU A 296 13.68 4.63 -19.64
N GLN A 297 14.98 4.89 -19.82
CA GLN A 297 15.75 4.30 -20.93
C GLN A 297 15.79 2.79 -20.86
N ARG A 298 16.07 2.22 -19.67
CA ARG A 298 16.07 0.77 -19.47
C ARG A 298 14.72 0.15 -19.86
N ALA A 299 13.62 0.69 -19.35
CA ALA A 299 12.27 0.20 -19.65
C ALA A 299 11.91 0.26 -21.14
N LEU A 300 12.42 1.24 -21.90
CA LEU A 300 12.22 1.31 -23.34
C LEU A 300 12.99 0.23 -24.11
N LEU A 301 14.18 -0.11 -23.63
CA LEU A 301 15.09 -1.09 -24.22
C LEU A 301 14.82 -2.53 -23.77
N GLU A 302 14.03 -2.73 -22.72
CA GLU A 302 13.63 -4.05 -22.25
C GLU A 302 12.81 -4.82 -23.32
N GLU A 303 12.98 -6.15 -23.33
CA GLU A 303 12.26 -7.04 -24.25
C GLU A 303 10.75 -7.08 -23.95
N GLY A 304 10.35 -6.83 -22.71
CA GLY A 304 8.96 -6.84 -22.25
C GLY A 304 8.11 -5.73 -22.89
N PRO A 305 7.14 -6.06 -23.76
CA PRO A 305 6.39 -5.05 -24.52
C PRO A 305 5.53 -4.16 -23.63
N ASP A 306 5.02 -4.68 -22.51
CA ASP A 306 4.13 -3.94 -21.62
C ASP A 306 4.87 -2.86 -20.83
N VAL A 307 6.09 -3.15 -20.38
CA VAL A 307 6.95 -2.17 -19.68
C VAL A 307 7.31 -1.02 -20.61
N ALA A 308 7.76 -1.34 -21.83
CA ALA A 308 8.06 -0.32 -22.83
C ALA A 308 6.84 0.53 -23.19
N LEU A 309 5.65 -0.09 -23.33
CA LEU A 309 4.41 0.64 -23.57
C LEU A 309 4.04 1.58 -22.42
N ALA A 310 4.19 1.14 -21.17
CA ALA A 310 3.94 1.97 -19.99
C ALA A 310 4.94 3.15 -19.93
N ALA A 311 6.23 2.89 -20.18
CA ALA A 311 7.27 3.92 -20.28
C ALA A 311 6.98 4.96 -21.40
N LEU A 312 6.55 4.50 -22.58
CA LEU A 312 6.16 5.38 -23.69
C LEU A 312 4.96 6.26 -23.34
N ARG A 313 3.98 5.75 -22.58
CA ARG A 313 2.86 6.57 -22.08
C ARG A 313 3.31 7.64 -21.11
N VAL A 314 4.30 7.34 -20.26
CA VAL A 314 4.92 8.34 -19.38
C VAL A 314 5.54 9.45 -20.22
N LEU A 315 6.36 9.12 -21.23
CA LEU A 315 6.95 10.11 -22.13
C LEU A 315 5.90 10.92 -22.90
N GLU A 316 4.87 10.27 -23.41
CA GLU A 316 3.77 10.91 -24.13
C GLU A 316 3.06 11.97 -23.27
N GLN A 317 2.80 11.67 -22.00
CA GLN A 317 2.02 12.57 -21.12
C GLN A 317 2.87 13.56 -20.33
N ARG A 318 4.14 13.25 -20.07
CA ARG A 318 5.01 14.03 -19.17
C ARG A 318 6.24 14.63 -19.87
N GLY A 319 6.53 14.21 -21.09
CA GLY A 319 7.74 14.63 -21.80
C GLY A 319 8.99 13.93 -21.24
N LEU A 320 10.14 14.60 -21.35
CA LEU A 320 11.41 14.09 -20.84
C LEU A 320 11.55 14.31 -19.33
N PRO A 321 12.30 13.43 -18.64
CA PRO A 321 12.63 13.64 -17.24
C PRO A 321 13.36 14.96 -17.06
N PRO A 322 13.07 15.73 -15.98
CA PRO A 322 13.85 16.91 -15.68
C PRO A 322 15.31 16.51 -15.50
N GLN A 323 16.20 17.14 -16.27
CA GLN A 323 17.64 16.90 -16.15
C GLN A 323 18.09 17.42 -14.79
N ALA A 324 18.69 16.55 -13.97
CA ALA A 324 19.32 17.00 -12.73
C ALA A 324 20.43 18.00 -13.09
N PRO A 325 20.49 19.18 -12.45
CA PRO A 325 21.40 20.27 -12.85
C PRO A 325 22.90 19.94 -12.71
N VAL A 326 23.26 18.76 -12.18
CA VAL A 326 24.64 18.39 -11.82
C VAL A 326 25.04 17.01 -12.38
N ALA A 327 24.15 16.31 -13.09
CA ALA A 327 24.53 15.01 -13.68
C ALA A 327 25.25 15.22 -15.02
N ALA A 328 26.55 14.97 -15.04
CA ALA A 328 27.36 14.94 -16.28
C ALA A 328 26.82 13.93 -17.31
N ASP A 329 26.01 12.97 -16.87
CA ASP A 329 25.42 11.89 -17.67
C ASP A 329 23.96 12.16 -18.11
N ALA A 330 23.45 13.40 -17.97
CA ALA A 330 22.13 13.74 -18.46
C ALA A 330 22.08 13.58 -19.99
N ALA A 331 21.41 12.51 -20.45
CA ALA A 331 21.29 12.21 -21.86
C ALA A 331 20.65 13.42 -22.58
N PRO A 332 21.32 14.02 -23.58
CA PRO A 332 20.80 15.18 -24.28
C PRO A 332 19.46 14.83 -24.93
N ARG A 333 18.56 15.81 -25.13
CA ARG A 333 17.28 15.56 -25.82
C ARG A 333 17.48 14.79 -27.14
N SER A 334 18.56 15.08 -27.87
CA SER A 334 18.92 14.39 -29.12
C SER A 334 19.12 12.87 -28.94
N SER A 335 19.69 12.40 -27.84
CA SER A 335 19.87 10.96 -27.62
C SER A 335 18.54 10.25 -27.33
N TRP A 336 17.60 10.94 -26.67
CA TRP A 336 16.24 10.42 -26.49
C TRP A 336 15.48 10.32 -27.80
N VAL A 337 15.59 11.35 -28.64
CA VAL A 337 14.96 11.35 -29.97
C VAL A 337 15.57 10.25 -30.84
N ALA A 338 16.90 10.10 -30.85
CA ALA A 338 17.58 9.02 -31.56
C ALA A 338 17.06 7.64 -31.11
N LEU A 339 17.05 7.38 -29.80
CA LEU A 339 16.54 6.14 -29.23
C LEU A 339 15.11 5.82 -29.69
N LEU A 340 14.22 6.81 -29.61
CA LEU A 340 12.82 6.61 -29.99
C LEU A 340 12.67 6.44 -31.52
N VAL A 341 13.44 7.15 -32.33
CA VAL A 341 13.45 6.97 -33.80
C VAL A 341 13.93 5.56 -34.16
N ASP A 342 14.99 5.07 -33.51
CA ASP A 342 15.53 3.73 -33.75
C ASP A 342 14.55 2.62 -33.32
N MET A 343 13.77 2.86 -32.25
CA MET A 343 12.73 1.93 -31.80
C MET A 343 11.50 1.89 -32.72
N ALA A 344 11.19 2.97 -33.44
CA ALA A 344 9.93 3.09 -34.16
C ALA A 344 9.72 2.05 -35.29
N PRO A 345 10.76 1.68 -36.09
CA PRO A 345 10.70 0.59 -37.08
C PRO A 345 10.69 -0.81 -36.49
N SER A 346 11.35 -1.02 -35.35
CA SER A 346 11.62 -2.37 -34.81
C SER A 346 10.39 -3.05 -34.22
N HIS A 347 9.23 -2.39 -34.24
CA HIS A 347 8.02 -2.87 -33.62
C HIS A 347 6.81 -2.73 -34.53
N GLU A 348 5.98 -3.77 -34.60
CA GLU A 348 4.72 -3.70 -35.34
C GLU A 348 3.56 -3.18 -34.47
N GLY A 349 2.60 -2.52 -35.12
CA GLY A 349 1.31 -2.17 -34.52
C GLY A 349 1.38 -1.15 -33.38
N ARG A 350 0.90 -1.56 -32.19
CA ARG A 350 0.60 -0.64 -31.06
C ARG A 350 1.85 0.06 -30.50
N ARG A 351 3.02 -0.59 -30.52
CA ARG A 351 4.26 -0.04 -29.96
C ARG A 351 4.85 1.06 -30.86
N SER A 352 4.91 0.86 -32.17
CA SER A 352 5.36 1.92 -33.11
C SER A 352 4.51 3.18 -33.02
N ALA A 353 3.17 3.03 -32.95
CA ALA A 353 2.28 4.16 -32.75
C ALA A 353 2.52 4.87 -31.40
N ALA A 354 2.80 4.13 -30.32
CA ALA A 354 3.13 4.71 -29.02
C ALA A 354 4.47 5.45 -29.04
N VAL A 355 5.48 4.92 -29.74
CA VAL A 355 6.77 5.58 -29.95
C VAL A 355 6.58 6.91 -30.69
N CYS A 356 5.80 6.94 -31.76
CA CYS A 356 5.55 8.18 -32.51
C CYS A 356 4.80 9.24 -31.67
N ARG A 357 3.88 8.84 -30.78
CA ARG A 357 3.22 9.77 -29.84
C ARG A 357 4.20 10.29 -28.80
N ALA A 358 5.06 9.44 -28.25
CA ALA A 358 6.14 9.88 -27.35
C ALA A 358 7.10 10.86 -28.05
N LEU A 359 7.49 10.60 -29.31
CA LEU A 359 8.29 11.50 -30.12
C LEU A 359 7.63 12.88 -30.28
N CYS A 360 6.31 12.93 -30.56
CA CYS A 360 5.57 14.20 -30.65
C CYS A 360 5.63 15.03 -29.35
N ALA A 361 5.67 14.37 -28.19
CA ALA A 361 5.75 15.01 -26.88
C ALA A 361 7.18 15.46 -26.55
N VAL A 362 8.17 14.63 -26.86
CA VAL A 362 9.59 14.87 -26.56
C VAL A 362 10.21 15.92 -27.48
N GLU A 363 9.81 15.94 -28.75
CA GLU A 363 10.34 16.82 -29.80
C GLU A 363 9.22 17.59 -30.51
N PRO A 364 8.81 18.75 -29.96
CA PRO A 364 7.73 19.55 -30.53
C PRO A 364 8.02 20.11 -31.94
N GLN A 365 9.28 20.16 -32.38
CA GLN A 365 9.68 20.63 -33.71
C GLN A 365 9.61 19.53 -34.78
N GLY A 366 9.41 18.27 -34.38
CA GLY A 366 9.33 17.14 -35.30
C GLY A 366 7.97 16.98 -35.97
N PRO A 367 7.81 15.96 -36.83
CA PRO A 367 6.55 15.62 -37.47
C PRO A 367 5.41 15.42 -36.47
N ARG A 368 4.19 15.84 -36.81
CA ARG A 368 2.98 15.57 -36.00
C ARG A 368 2.26 14.31 -36.50
N SER A 369 3.02 13.27 -36.81
CA SER A 369 2.56 12.05 -37.46
C SER A 369 2.78 10.82 -36.59
N GLN A 370 1.89 9.85 -36.75
CA GLN A 370 2.03 8.51 -36.17
C GLN A 370 2.75 7.53 -37.12
N ARG A 371 3.21 8.03 -38.29
CA ARG A 371 4.00 7.26 -39.26
C ARG A 371 5.47 7.37 -38.92
N PHE A 372 6.12 6.25 -38.65
CA PHE A 372 7.51 6.23 -38.23
C PHE A 372 8.45 6.66 -39.37
N GLU A 373 8.08 6.42 -40.63
CA GLU A 373 8.87 6.79 -41.82
C GLU A 373 9.10 8.30 -41.94
N GLU A 374 8.13 9.10 -41.50
CA GLU A 374 8.26 10.57 -41.47
C GLU A 374 9.25 11.01 -40.39
N TRP A 375 9.26 10.32 -39.25
CA TRP A 375 10.21 10.56 -38.17
C TRP A 375 11.65 10.17 -38.55
N LEU A 376 11.85 9.04 -39.24
CA LEU A 376 13.17 8.66 -39.75
C LEU A 376 13.72 9.69 -40.72
N ARG A 377 12.94 10.07 -41.73
CA ARG A 377 13.37 11.07 -42.73
C ARG A 377 13.76 12.39 -42.06
N TRP A 378 12.91 12.88 -41.15
CA TRP A 378 13.18 14.11 -40.42
C TRP A 378 14.45 14.01 -39.56
N TRP A 379 14.67 12.86 -38.91
CA TRP A 379 15.85 12.65 -38.08
C TRP A 379 17.13 12.56 -38.90
N ASP A 380 17.10 11.89 -40.06
CA ASP A 380 18.23 11.81 -41.00
C ASP A 380 18.63 13.20 -41.51
N GLU A 381 17.64 14.00 -41.92
CA GLU A 381 17.85 15.38 -42.39
C GLU A 381 18.44 16.28 -41.28
N ARG A 382 17.98 16.13 -40.03
CA ARG A 382 18.45 16.91 -38.88
C ARG A 382 19.82 16.48 -38.37
N SER A 383 20.13 15.19 -38.44
CA SER A 383 21.37 14.60 -37.93
C SER A 383 22.51 14.61 -38.95
N ALA A 384 22.21 14.91 -40.22
CA ALA A 384 23.22 15.09 -41.24
C ALA A 384 24.23 16.18 -40.81
N PRO A 385 25.55 15.94 -40.95
CA PRO A 385 26.55 16.95 -40.65
C PRO A 385 26.26 18.19 -41.48
N GLN A 386 26.10 19.34 -40.83
CA GLN A 386 26.01 20.62 -41.54
C GLN A 386 27.32 20.79 -42.30
N GLY A 387 27.22 20.77 -43.64
CA GLY A 387 28.37 20.97 -44.51
C GLY A 387 29.12 22.25 -44.13
N PRO A 388 30.44 22.30 -44.38
CA PRO A 388 31.30 23.42 -43.99
C PRO A 388 30.87 24.77 -44.57
#